data_AF-A0A841CX14-F1
#
_entry.id   AF-A0A841CX14-F1
#
_cell.length_a   1.000
_cell.length_b   1.000
_cell.length_c   1.000
_cell.angle_alpha   90.00
_cell.angle_beta   90.00
_cell.angle_gamma   90.00
#
_symmetry.space_group_name_H-M   'P 1'
#
loop_
_entity.id
_entity.type
_entity.pdbx_description
1 polymer ?
#
loop_
_entity_poly.entity_id
_entity_poly.type
_entity_poly.pdbx_seq_one_letter_code
_entity_poly.pdbx_strand_id
1 'polypeptide(L)'
;MKNIKVSPERFKQIRVEKGVSAYALARMIGSSSAQMWRIDSGRFTTSTLFLQRLVPVFGEEAVASLLVDDDQREHFLNACARLRGIQQV
;
A
#
# COMPACT_ATOMS: atom_id res chain seq x y z
N MET A 1 2.18 -14.71 9.32
CA MET A 1 2.07 -13.39 8.64
C MET A 1 0.61 -12.97 8.68
N LYS A 2 0.27 -11.80 9.26
CA LYS A 2 -1.11 -11.29 9.22
C LYS A 2 -1.45 -10.90 7.77
N ASN A 3 -2.56 -11.43 7.25
CA ASN A 3 -3.09 -11.04 5.93
C ASN A 3 -3.76 -9.67 6.07
N ILE A 4 -3.22 -8.65 5.38
CA ILE A 4 -3.79 -7.30 5.41
C ILE A 4 -4.79 -7.16 4.29
N LYS A 5 -5.99 -6.65 4.61
CA LYS A 5 -7.04 -6.38 3.63
C LYS A 5 -6.90 -4.94 3.16
N VAL A 6 -6.97 -4.75 1.85
CA VAL A 6 -6.90 -3.44 1.20
C VAL A 6 -8.23 -3.18 0.50
N SER A 7 -8.74 -1.97 0.62
CA SER A 7 -9.89 -1.51 -0.16
C SER A 7 -9.51 -1.38 -1.65
N PRO A 8 -10.09 -2.21 -2.54
CA PRO A 8 -9.80 -2.14 -3.98
C PRO A 8 -10.25 -0.81 -4.59
N GLU A 9 -11.40 -0.30 -4.15
CA GLU A 9 -11.97 0.97 -4.61
C GLU A 9 -11.06 2.14 -4.24
N ARG A 10 -10.62 2.19 -2.98
CA ARG A 10 -9.73 3.26 -2.51
C ARG A 10 -8.37 3.20 -3.20
N PHE A 11 -7.84 1.99 -3.42
CA PHE A 11 -6.59 1.82 -4.16
C PHE A 11 -6.68 2.37 -5.59
N LYS A 12 -7.76 2.06 -6.30
CA LYS A 12 -8.01 2.59 -7.64
C LYS A 12 -8.15 4.12 -7.63
N GLN A 13 -8.88 4.68 -6.67
CA GLN A 13 -9.03 6.13 -6.52
C GLN A 13 -7.69 6.83 -6.33
N ILE A 14 -6.87 6.39 -5.36
CA ILE A 14 -5.56 7.01 -5.08
C ILE A 14 -4.64 6.96 -6.31
N ARG A 15 -4.64 5.84 -7.05
CA ARG A 15 -3.87 5.73 -8.29
C ARG A 15 -4.30 6.78 -9.32
N VAL A 16 -5.61 6.99 -9.49
CA VAL A 16 -6.15 7.99 -10.41
C VAL A 16 -5.84 9.41 -9.92
N GLU A 17 -6.02 9.70 -8.63
CA GLU A 17 -5.68 10.99 -7.99
C GLU A 17 -4.20 11.35 -8.20
N LYS A 18 -3.31 10.35 -8.21
CA LYS A 18 -1.87 10.52 -8.42
C LYS A 18 -1.46 10.44 -9.90
N GLY A 19 -2.40 10.22 -10.83
CA GLY A 19 -2.12 10.08 -12.26
C GLY A 19 -1.29 8.84 -12.62
N VAL A 20 -1.33 7.78 -11.80
CA VAL A 20 -0.49 6.58 -11.96
C VAL A 20 -1.29 5.39 -12.49
N SER A 21 -0.90 4.86 -13.65
CA SER A 21 -1.48 3.62 -14.18
C SER A 21 -1.03 2.39 -13.37
N ALA A 22 -1.82 1.32 -13.39
CA ALA A 22 -1.46 0.07 -12.68
C ALA A 22 -0.12 -0.51 -13.17
N TYR A 23 0.15 -0.42 -14.48
CA TYR A 23 1.42 -0.85 -15.06
C TYR A 23 2.59 0.01 -14.57
N ALA A 24 2.44 1.33 -14.58
CA ALA A 24 3.48 2.24 -14.11
C ALA A 24 3.76 2.03 -12.62
N LEU A 25 2.70 1.87 -11.80
CA LEU A 25 2.86 1.57 -10.38
C LEU A 25 3.66 0.30 -10.16
N ALA A 26 3.28 -0.79 -10.84
CA ALA A 26 3.98 -2.07 -10.72
C ALA A 26 5.49 -1.92 -10.98
N ARG A 27 5.86 -1.14 -11.99
CA ARG A 27 7.26 -0.81 -12.30
C ARG A 27 7.93 0.01 -11.21
N MET A 28 7.26 1.04 -10.68
CA MET A 28 7.81 1.91 -9.62
C MET A 28 8.12 1.13 -8.33
N ILE A 29 7.27 0.17 -7.96
CA ILE A 29 7.39 -0.54 -6.67
C ILE A 29 8.03 -1.93 -6.79
N GLY A 30 8.55 -2.29 -7.97
CA GLY A 30 9.17 -3.60 -8.21
C GLY A 30 8.19 -4.77 -8.01
N SER A 31 6.98 -4.65 -8.57
CA SER A 31 5.88 -5.62 -8.49
C SER A 31 5.39 -6.00 -9.89
N SER A 32 4.50 -6.99 -10.00
CA SER A 32 3.91 -7.38 -11.29
C SER A 32 2.59 -6.64 -11.55
N SER A 33 2.30 -6.39 -12.83
CA SER A 33 1.00 -5.84 -13.25
C SER A 33 -0.17 -6.74 -12.83
N ALA A 34 0.04 -8.06 -12.81
CA ALA A 34 -0.92 -9.04 -12.31
C ALA A 34 -1.23 -8.84 -10.80
N GLN A 35 -0.22 -8.50 -9.98
CA GLN A 35 -0.46 -8.17 -8.57
C GLN A 35 -1.32 -6.91 -8.43
N MET A 36 -1.09 -5.88 -9.24
CA MET A 36 -1.92 -4.67 -9.20
C MET A 36 -3.38 -4.96 -9.58
N TRP A 37 -3.58 -5.77 -10.62
CA TRP A 37 -4.92 -6.18 -11.04
C TRP A 37 -5.65 -6.97 -9.94
N ARG A 38 -4.95 -7.87 -9.24
CA ARG A 38 -5.54 -8.62 -8.11
C ARG A 38 -5.94 -7.71 -6.95
N ILE A 39 -5.20 -6.63 -6.72
CA ILE A 39 -5.57 -5.60 -5.72
C ILE A 39 -6.80 -4.85 -6.20
N ASP A 40 -6.80 -4.33 -7.44
CA ASP A 40 -7.95 -3.62 -8.02
C ASP A 40 -9.22 -4.48 -8.04
N SER A 41 -9.08 -5.81 -8.19
CA SER A 41 -10.21 -6.74 -8.22
C SER A 41 -10.64 -7.23 -6.82
N GLY A 42 -10.02 -6.76 -5.74
CA GLY A 42 -10.30 -7.20 -4.36
C GLY A 42 -9.92 -8.65 -4.05
N ARG A 43 -9.10 -9.30 -4.91
CA ARG A 43 -8.69 -10.72 -4.79
C ARG A 43 -7.27 -10.86 -4.20
N PHE A 44 -6.85 -9.88 -3.41
CA PHE A 44 -5.50 -9.82 -2.87
C PHE A 44 -5.50 -9.42 -1.41
N THR A 45 -4.92 -10.28 -0.57
CA THR A 45 -4.42 -9.90 0.74
C THR A 45 -2.94 -9.57 0.61
N THR A 46 -2.50 -8.50 1.26
CA THR A 46 -1.13 -8.00 1.14
C THR A 46 -0.37 -8.07 2.46
N SER A 47 0.91 -7.74 2.41
CA SER A 47 1.80 -7.65 3.57
C SER A 47 2.13 -6.19 3.90
N THR A 48 2.55 -5.93 5.14
CA THR A 48 3.03 -4.61 5.57
C THR A 48 4.19 -4.12 4.70
N LEU A 49 5.10 -5.01 4.32
CA LEU A 49 6.23 -4.70 3.44
C LEU A 49 5.79 -4.21 2.07
N PHE A 50 4.76 -4.83 1.49
CA PHE A 50 4.21 -4.39 0.22
C PHE A 50 3.59 -2.99 0.34
N LEU A 51 2.82 -2.73 1.41
CA LEU A 51 2.24 -1.41 1.66
C LEU A 51 3.33 -0.34 1.83
N GLN A 52 4.43 -0.67 2.53
CA GLN A 52 5.57 0.23 2.67
C GLN A 52 6.21 0.60 1.33
N ARG A 53 6.21 -0.30 0.34
CA ARG A 53 6.68 0.02 -1.03
C ARG A 53 5.76 0.99 -1.77
N LEU A 54 4.49 1.12 -1.36
CA LEU A 54 3.57 2.12 -1.92
C LEU A 54 3.80 3.52 -1.34
N VAL A 55 4.37 3.62 -0.13
CA VAL A 55 4.54 4.90 0.59
C VAL A 55 5.32 5.94 -0.22
N PRO A 56 6.44 5.62 -0.89
CA PRO A 56 7.16 6.60 -1.70
C PRO A 56 6.35 7.16 -2.87
N VAL A 57 5.34 6.42 -3.35
CA VAL A 57 4.52 6.82 -4.51
C VAL A 57 3.29 7.62 -4.05
N PHE A 58 2.63 7.18 -2.98
CA PHE A 58 1.33 7.73 -2.56
C PHE A 58 1.38 8.60 -1.31
N GLY A 59 2.39 8.42 -0.46
CA GLY A 59 2.45 8.98 0.89
C GLY A 59 1.86 8.03 1.94
N GLU A 60 2.34 8.15 3.19
CA GLU A 60 1.98 7.26 4.31
C GLU A 60 0.47 7.30 4.61
N GLU A 61 -0.12 8.49 4.69
CA GLU A 61 -1.55 8.70 4.94
C GLU A 61 -2.44 8.10 3.84
N ALA A 62 -2.05 8.27 2.57
CA ALA A 62 -2.79 7.71 1.45
C ALA A 62 -2.77 6.18 1.52
N VAL A 63 -1.62 5.57 1.81
CA VAL A 63 -1.51 4.13 1.98
C VAL A 63 -2.27 3.64 3.21
N ALA A 64 -2.25 4.37 4.32
CA ALA A 64 -3.01 4.04 5.53
C ALA A 64 -4.53 4.07 5.27
N SER A 65 -5.01 4.96 4.40
CA SER A 65 -6.43 5.02 4.00
C SER A 65 -6.90 3.81 3.19
N LEU A 66 -5.99 2.99 2.67
CA LEU A 66 -6.32 1.71 2.00
C LEU A 66 -6.82 0.66 2.98
N LEU A 67 -6.49 0.81 4.27
CA LEU A 67 -6.76 -0.15 5.32
C LEU A 67 -8.15 0.15 5.91
N VAL A 68 -9.03 -0.84 5.76
CA VAL A 68 -10.43 -0.78 6.20
C VAL A 68 -10.61 -1.04 7.68
N ASP A 69 -9.62 -1.68 8.32
CA ASP A 69 -9.62 -2.05 9.72
C ASP A 69 -8.64 -1.14 10.49
N ASP A 70 -9.12 -0.53 11.58
CA ASP A 70 -8.33 0.44 12.34
C ASP A 70 -7.12 -0.20 13.01
N ASP A 71 -7.23 -1.45 13.48
CA ASP A 71 -6.09 -2.20 14.04
C ASP A 71 -5.01 -2.45 12.97
N GLN A 72 -5.42 -2.80 11.74
CA GLN A 72 -4.50 -2.92 10.61
C GLN A 72 -3.82 -1.60 10.27
N ARG A 73 -4.59 -0.49 10.32
CA ARG A 73 -4.07 0.85 10.06
C ARG A 73 -3.04 1.26 11.09
N GLU A 74 -3.36 1.12 12.37
CA GLU A 74 -2.45 1.43 13.46
C GLU A 74 -1.18 0.57 13.37
N HIS A 75 -1.32 -0.74 13.12
CA HIS A 75 -0.18 -1.62 12.96
C HIS A 75 0.75 -1.20 11.81
N PHE A 76 0.18 -0.77 10.67
CA PHE A 76 0.94 -0.28 9.53
C PHE A 76 1.70 1.02 9.86
N LEU A 77 1.01 2.01 10.44
CA LEU A 77 1.62 3.29 10.82
C LEU A 77 2.76 3.08 11.83
N ASN A 78 2.55 2.22 12.83
CA ASN A 78 3.60 1.84 13.78
C ASN A 78 4.78 1.12 13.12
N ALA A 79 4.56 0.36 12.04
CA ALA A 79 5.65 -0.24 11.28
C ALA A 79 6.44 0.81 10.47
N CYS A 80 5.77 1.79 9.87
CA CYS A 80 6.41 2.92 9.18
C CYS A 80 7.22 3.81 10.14
N ALA A 81 6.67 4.13 11.32
CA ALA A 81 7.36 4.90 12.35
C ALA A 81 8.65 4.22 12.83
N ARG A 82 8.62 2.88 13.03
CA ARG A 82 9.82 2.11 13.41
C ARG A 82 10.93 2.18 12.36
N LEU A 83 10.60 2.11 11.07
CA LEU A 83 11.60 2.25 10.00
C LEU A 83 12.25 3.64 10.01
N ARG A 84 11.46 4.69 10.27
CA ARG A 84 12.00 6.07 10.38
C ARG A 84 12.96 6.21 11.55
N GLY A 85 12.66 5.60 12.71
CA GLY A 85 13.55 5.61 13.87
C GLY A 85 14.88 4.87 13.67
N ILE A 86 14.92 3.89 12.76
CA ILE A 86 16.14 3.14 12.43
C ILE A 86 17.05 3.92 11.45
N GLN A 87 16.49 4.82 10.63
CA GLN A 87 17.25 5.64 9.66
C GLN A 87 17.90 6.90 10.27
N GLN A 88 17.72 7.16 11.56
CA GLN A 88 18.23 8.35 12.26
C GLN A 88 19.51 8.09 13.08
N VAL A 89 20.22 6.98 12.81
CA VAL A 89 21.48 6.59 13.48
C VAL A 89 22.62 6.53 12.49
#